data_AF-A0A2X1WGA3-F1
#
_entry.id   AF-A0A2X1WGA3-F1
#
_cell.length_a   1.000
_cell.length_b   1.000
_cell.length_c   1.000
_cell.angle_alpha   90.00
_cell.angle_beta   90.00
_cell.angle_gamma   90.00
#
_symmetry.space_group_name_H-M   'P 1'
#
loop_
_entity.id
_entity.type
_entity.pdbx_description
1 polymer ?
#
loop_
_entity_poly.entity_id
_entity_poly.type
_entity_poly.pdbx_seq_one_letter_code
_entity_poly.pdbx_strand_id
1 'polypeptide(L)'
;MTKRNSGRPLASVIKQLNPLLRGFAQYFRIADTKSTFNELAQWVRRRLRSIQLKLWKKPKRLHRRLKQLGYKPPFESIAMWRWRNSASPLAHYAMLNKWLDSLTLYDMGKVETGYVFSAYAEW
;
A
#
# COMPACT_ATOMS: atom_id res chain seq x y z
N MET A 1 3.01 14.62 -3.37
CA MET A 1 3.23 13.84 -2.13
C MET A 1 3.87 12.46 -2.38
N THR A 2 3.31 11.59 -3.21
CA THR A 2 3.83 10.23 -3.50
C THR A 2 4.65 10.14 -4.81
N LYS A 3 5.53 11.12 -5.04
CA LYS A 3 6.45 11.08 -6.20
C LYS A 3 7.38 9.87 -6.05
N ARG A 4 7.47 9.04 -7.10
CA ARG A 4 8.26 7.80 -7.08
C ARG A 4 9.76 8.04 -6.93
N ASN A 5 10.25 9.21 -7.35
CA ASN A 5 11.66 9.62 -7.28
C ASN A 5 11.92 10.59 -6.10
N SER A 6 11.16 10.52 -5.01
CA SER A 6 11.28 11.47 -3.90
C SER A 6 12.50 11.24 -3.00
N GLY A 7 13.14 10.07 -3.07
CA GLY A 7 14.27 9.69 -2.19
C GLY A 7 13.90 9.52 -0.71
N ARG A 8 12.63 9.72 -0.34
CA ARG A 8 12.16 9.64 1.05
C ARG A 8 11.96 8.18 1.48
N PRO A 9 12.25 7.83 2.74
CA PRO A 9 11.91 6.52 3.30
C PRO A 9 10.41 6.22 3.16
N LEU A 10 10.06 4.96 2.90
CA LEU A 10 8.66 4.55 2.69
C LEU A 10 7.76 4.90 3.88
N ALA A 11 8.25 4.74 5.11
CA ALA A 11 7.52 5.10 6.33
C ALA A 11 7.12 6.59 6.37
N SER A 12 8.00 7.48 5.90
CA SER A 12 7.69 8.93 5.80
C SER A 12 6.59 9.20 4.76
N VAL A 13 6.59 8.45 3.66
CA VAL A 13 5.53 8.54 2.64
C VAL A 13 4.19 8.06 3.20
N ILE A 14 4.19 6.95 3.96
CA ILE A 14 2.99 6.41 4.61
C ILE A 14 2.45 7.40 5.65
N LYS A 15 3.32 7.98 6.50
CA LYS A 15 2.92 8.98 7.50
C LYS A 15 2.22 10.19 6.87
N GLN A 16 2.70 10.64 5.70
CA GLN A 16 2.06 11.74 4.96
C GLN A 16 0.75 11.31 4.27
N LEU A 17 0.66 10.04 3.85
CA LEU A 17 -0.50 9.51 3.14
C LEU A 17 -1.67 9.21 4.07
N ASN A 18 -1.40 8.75 5.30
CA ASN A 18 -2.42 8.30 6.25
C ASN A 18 -3.52 9.34 6.55
N PRO A 19 -3.22 10.63 6.83
CA PRO A 19 -4.26 11.63 7.06
C PRO A 19 -5.19 11.81 5.85
N LEU A 20 -4.65 11.74 4.63
CA LEU A 20 -5.46 11.83 3.42
C LEU A 20 -6.36 10.62 3.23
N LEU A 21 -5.84 9.40 3.44
CA LEU A 21 -6.65 8.18 3.34
C LEU A 21 -7.76 8.16 4.39
N ARG A 22 -7.45 8.59 5.61
CA ARG A 22 -8.42 8.71 6.70
C ARG A 22 -9.51 9.71 6.34
N GLY A 23 -9.16 10.93 5.93
CA GLY A 23 -10.12 11.96 5.54
C GLY A 23 -10.98 11.52 4.35
N PHE A 24 -10.37 10.90 3.34
CA PHE A 24 -11.07 10.37 2.17
C PHE A 24 -12.09 9.29 2.56
N ALA A 25 -11.68 8.28 3.32
CA ALA A 25 -12.59 7.22 3.76
C ALA A 25 -13.70 7.79 4.66
N GLN A 26 -13.35 8.76 5.49
CA GLN A 26 -14.30 9.41 6.41
C GLN A 26 -15.37 10.22 5.66
N TYR A 27 -15.01 10.86 4.56
CA TYR A 27 -15.94 11.63 3.73
C TYR A 27 -16.86 10.71 2.92
N PHE A 28 -16.31 9.66 2.31
CA PHE A 28 -17.06 8.76 1.44
C PHE A 28 -17.78 7.59 2.15
N ARG A 29 -17.67 7.45 3.49
CA ARG A 29 -18.30 6.35 4.24
C ARG A 29 -19.83 6.29 4.14
N ILE A 30 -20.48 7.41 3.83
CA ILE A 30 -21.95 7.51 3.79
C ILE A 30 -22.52 6.67 2.64
N ALA A 31 -21.79 6.57 1.53
CA ALA A 31 -22.16 5.72 0.41
C ALA A 31 -21.72 4.26 0.66
N ASP A 32 -22.48 3.28 0.14
CA ASP A 32 -22.07 1.87 0.15
C ASP A 32 -20.91 1.64 -0.83
N THR A 33 -19.69 1.90 -0.35
CA THR A 33 -18.46 1.98 -1.17
C THR A 33 -17.42 0.96 -0.73
N LYS A 34 -17.83 -0.11 -0.04
CA LYS A 34 -16.92 -1.12 0.53
C LYS A 34 -16.04 -1.79 -0.53
N SER A 35 -16.61 -2.17 -1.67
CA SER A 35 -15.86 -2.74 -2.81
C SER A 35 -14.81 -1.77 -3.34
N THR A 36 -15.22 -0.52 -3.60
CA THR A 36 -14.35 0.56 -4.07
C THR A 36 -13.20 0.85 -3.11
N PHE A 37 -13.47 0.87 -1.79
CA PHE A 37 -12.42 1.06 -0.77
C PHE A 37 -11.42 -0.10 -0.74
N ASN A 38 -11.89 -1.34 -0.93
CA ASN A 38 -11.01 -2.49 -1.03
C ASN A 38 -10.10 -2.42 -2.25
N GLU A 39 -10.64 -2.08 -3.42
CA GLU A 39 -9.86 -1.89 -4.65
C GLU A 39 -8.84 -0.75 -4.49
N LEU A 40 -9.27 0.37 -3.91
CA LEU A 40 -8.40 1.50 -3.65
C LEU A 40 -7.28 1.15 -2.67
N ALA A 41 -7.59 0.42 -1.59
CA ALA A 41 -6.58 -0.05 -0.63
C ALA A 41 -5.57 -0.99 -1.29
N GLN A 42 -6.02 -1.90 -2.18
CA GLN A 42 -5.13 -2.75 -2.97
C GLN A 42 -4.22 -1.92 -3.89
N TRP A 43 -4.79 -0.93 -4.59
CA TRP A 43 -4.04 -0.02 -5.45
C TRP A 43 -3.00 0.79 -4.67
N VAL A 44 -3.35 1.30 -3.49
CA VAL A 44 -2.44 2.03 -2.59
C VAL A 44 -1.27 1.15 -2.16
N ARG A 45 -1.52 -0.10 -1.73
CA ARG A 45 -0.45 -1.05 -1.37
C ARG A 45 0.47 -1.31 -2.56
N ARG A 46 -0.08 -1.52 -3.76
CA ARG A 46 0.71 -1.67 -4.99
C ARG A 46 1.53 -0.41 -5.29
N ARG A 47 0.96 0.77 -5.06
CA ARG A 47 1.66 2.05 -5.24
C ARG A 47 2.86 2.17 -4.32
N LEU A 48 2.70 1.81 -3.05
CA LEU A 48 3.79 1.79 -2.07
C LEU A 48 4.89 0.78 -2.45
N ARG A 49 4.53 -0.42 -2.92
CA ARG A 49 5.49 -1.39 -3.47
C ARG A 49 6.30 -0.81 -4.62
N SER A 50 5.65 -0.11 -5.56
CA SER A 50 6.36 0.51 -6.67
C SER A 50 7.34 1.60 -6.21
N ILE A 51 7.01 2.36 -5.16
CA ILE A 51 7.92 3.36 -4.59
C ILE A 51 9.12 2.65 -3.95
N GLN A 52 8.88 1.61 -3.17
CA GLN A 52 9.93 0.84 -2.51
C GLN A 52 10.88 0.16 -3.50
N LEU A 53 10.37 -0.43 -4.59
CA LEU A 53 11.19 -0.96 -5.68
C LEU A 53 12.10 0.15 -6.26
N LYS A 54 11.57 1.35 -6.49
CA LYS A 54 12.37 2.47 -6.99
C LYS A 54 13.44 2.93 -5.98
N LEU A 55 13.14 2.94 -4.69
CA LEU A 55 14.11 3.24 -3.62
C LEU A 55 15.26 2.22 -3.59
N TRP A 56 14.98 0.95 -3.89
CA TRP A 56 16.01 -0.08 -3.99
C TRP A 56 16.94 0.10 -5.19
N LYS A 57 16.48 0.73 -6.28
CA LYS A 57 17.21 1.03 -7.53
C LYS A 57 17.71 -0.20 -8.30
N LYS A 58 18.41 -1.13 -7.63
CA LYS A 58 19.01 -2.35 -8.20
C LYS A 58 18.30 -3.61 -7.67
N PRO A 59 18.06 -4.65 -8.52
CA PRO A 59 17.43 -5.92 -8.12
C PRO A 59 18.16 -6.65 -6.99
N LYS A 60 19.48 -6.49 -6.89
CA LYS A 60 20.30 -7.07 -5.81
C LYS A 60 19.78 -6.73 -4.40
N ARG A 61 19.20 -5.53 -4.20
CA ARG A 61 18.63 -5.15 -2.88
C ARG A 61 17.31 -5.89 -2.59
N LEU A 62 16.50 -6.12 -3.61
CA LEU A 62 15.31 -6.97 -3.50
C LEU A 62 15.71 -8.41 -3.17
N HIS A 63 16.67 -8.99 -3.89
CA HIS A 63 17.16 -10.34 -3.62
C HIS A 63 17.72 -10.49 -2.20
N ARG A 64 18.44 -9.49 -1.70
CA ARG A 64 18.90 -9.46 -0.30
C ARG A 64 17.73 -9.49 0.68
N ARG A 65 16.68 -8.71 0.44
CA ARG A 65 15.47 -8.72 1.29
C ARG A 65 14.74 -10.07 1.23
N LEU A 66 14.65 -10.66 0.04
CA LEU A 66 14.06 -12.00 -0.14
C LEU A 66 14.82 -13.06 0.66
N LYS A 67 16.16 -13.05 0.63
CA LYS A 67 17.00 -13.93 1.46
C LYS A 67 16.74 -13.74 2.96
N GLN A 68 16.62 -12.49 3.43
CA GLN A 68 16.30 -12.19 4.83
C GLN A 68 14.93 -12.73 5.26
N LEU A 69 14.00 -12.88 4.32
CA LEU A 69 12.68 -13.46 4.55
C LEU A 69 12.65 -14.98 4.38
N GLY A 70 13.79 -15.62 4.09
CA GLY A 70 13.88 -17.07 3.92
C GLY A 70 13.57 -17.59 2.51
N TYR A 71 13.43 -16.71 1.51
CA TYR A 71 13.19 -17.15 0.13
C TYR A 71 14.45 -17.78 -0.47
N LYS A 72 14.33 -19.02 -0.97
CA LYS A 72 15.44 -19.77 -1.57
C LYS A 72 15.66 -19.36 -3.05
N PRO A 73 16.91 -19.29 -3.54
CA PRO A 73 17.19 -19.07 -4.97
C PRO A 73 16.57 -20.17 -5.86
N PRO A 74 16.37 -19.92 -7.18
CA PRO A 74 16.84 -18.78 -7.97
C PRO A 74 15.95 -17.53 -7.85
N PHE A 75 16.57 -16.34 -7.94
CA PHE A 75 15.84 -15.07 -8.00
C PHE A 75 15.81 -14.52 -9.41
N GLU A 76 14.61 -14.31 -9.95
CA GLU A 76 14.48 -13.58 -11.20
C GLU A 76 14.82 -12.09 -11.01
N SER A 77 15.55 -11.53 -11.98
CA SER A 77 15.90 -10.12 -11.97
C SER A 77 14.79 -9.30 -12.62
N ILE A 78 13.99 -8.62 -11.80
CA ILE A 78 12.92 -7.74 -12.29
C ILE A 78 13.40 -6.27 -12.35
N ALA A 79 12.93 -5.51 -13.34
CA ALA A 79 13.21 -4.08 -13.43
C ALA A 79 12.55 -3.29 -12.28
N MET A 80 13.35 -2.58 -11.49
CA MET A 80 12.88 -1.84 -10.30
C MET A 80 12.00 -0.60 -10.63
N TRP A 81 12.00 -0.14 -11.87
CA TRP A 81 11.33 1.09 -12.31
C TRP A 81 10.01 0.84 -13.06
N ARG A 82 9.67 -0.40 -13.43
CA ARG A 82 8.46 -0.71 -14.19
C ARG A 82 7.27 -0.91 -13.25
N TRP A 83 6.16 -0.21 -13.50
CA TRP A 83 4.94 -0.33 -12.67
C TRP A 83 4.42 -1.77 -12.59
N ARG A 84 4.46 -2.53 -13.70
CA ARG A 84 4.05 -3.93 -13.76
C ARG A 84 4.73 -4.79 -12.70
N ASN A 85 6.00 -4.52 -12.40
CA ASN A 85 6.80 -5.34 -11.48
C ASN A 85 6.42 -5.15 -10.00
N SER A 86 5.68 -4.09 -9.67
CA SER A 86 5.09 -3.91 -8.33
C SER A 86 4.06 -4.97 -7.97
N ALA A 87 3.47 -5.63 -8.98
CA ALA A 87 2.53 -6.74 -8.84
C ALA A 87 3.18 -8.11 -9.06
N SER A 88 4.52 -8.18 -9.16
CA SER A 88 5.21 -9.46 -9.30
C SER A 88 5.14 -10.29 -8.01
N PRO A 89 5.15 -11.63 -8.09
CA PRO A 89 5.18 -12.50 -6.91
C PRO A 89 6.34 -12.18 -5.97
N LEU A 90 7.53 -11.92 -6.54
CA LEU A 90 8.73 -11.54 -5.78
C LEU A 90 8.54 -10.22 -5.01
N ALA A 91 7.89 -9.22 -5.61
CA ALA A 91 7.61 -7.96 -4.94
C ALA A 91 6.57 -8.14 -3.82
N HIS A 92 5.53 -8.95 -4.04
CA HIS A 92 4.53 -9.27 -3.02
C HIS A 92 5.14 -10.04 -1.84
N TYR A 93 6.02 -11.00 -2.11
CA TYR A 93 6.72 -11.74 -1.08
C TYR A 93 7.68 -10.84 -0.28
N ALA A 94 8.45 -9.97 -0.96
CA ALA A 94 9.39 -9.07 -0.29
C ALA A 94 8.71 -7.98 0.56
N MET A 95 7.47 -7.61 0.20
CA MET A 95 6.69 -6.52 0.81
C MET A 95 5.26 -7.01 1.08
N LEU A 96 5.15 -7.96 2.02
CA LEU A 96 3.88 -8.52 2.46
C LEU A 96 2.92 -7.44 2.97
N ASN A 97 1.62 -7.68 2.86
CA ASN A 97 0.60 -6.80 3.44
C ASN A 97 0.85 -6.60 4.95
N LYS A 98 1.13 -7.68 5.69
CA LYS A 98 1.48 -7.62 7.13
C LYS A 98 2.64 -6.66 7.42
N TRP A 99 3.64 -6.60 6.55
CA TRP A 99 4.76 -5.67 6.70
C TRP A 99 4.33 -4.22 6.44
N LEU A 100 3.47 -3.96 5.46
CA LEU A 100 2.90 -2.63 5.25
C LEU A 100 2.01 -2.20 6.43
N ASP A 101 1.27 -3.14 7.02
CA ASP A 101 0.45 -2.88 8.20
C ASP A 101 1.33 -2.52 9.42
N SER A 102 2.50 -3.17 9.58
CA SER A 102 3.48 -2.82 10.61
C SER A 102 4.08 -1.41 10.44
N LEU A 103 3.99 -0.81 9.24
CA LEU A 103 4.37 0.57 8.98
C LEU A 103 3.23 1.57 9.25
N THR A 104 2.21 1.14 10.02
CA THR A 104 1.01 1.90 10.39
C THR A 104 0.18 2.40 9.21
N LEU A 105 0.19 1.68 8.08
CA LEU A 105 -0.66 2.02 6.93
C LEU A 105 -2.15 1.94 7.30
N TYR A 106 -2.88 3.04 7.07
CA TYR A 106 -4.32 3.06 7.26
C TYR A 106 -5.03 2.21 6.18
N ASP A 107 -5.88 1.28 6.62
CA ASP A 107 -6.64 0.39 5.73
C ASP A 107 -8.09 0.85 5.58
N MET A 108 -8.39 1.43 4.43
CA MET A 108 -9.75 1.91 4.11
C MET A 108 -10.76 0.78 3.98
N GLY A 109 -10.32 -0.44 3.64
CA GLY A 109 -11.22 -1.60 3.52
C GLY A 109 -11.85 -2.04 4.85
N LYS A 110 -11.30 -1.58 5.97
CA LYS A 110 -11.82 -1.85 7.32
C LYS A 110 -12.85 -0.81 7.79
N VAL A 111 -13.09 0.23 7.00
CA VAL A 111 -14.05 1.27 7.34
C VAL A 111 -15.45 0.76 7.06
N GLU A 112 -16.33 0.87 8.05
CA GLU A 112 -17.75 0.57 7.89
C GLU A 112 -18.41 1.65 7.01
N THR A 113 -19.07 1.22 5.93
CA THR A 113 -19.69 2.08 4.92
C THR A 113 -21.20 1.85 4.85
N GLY A 114 -21.94 2.79 4.25
CA GLY A 114 -23.40 2.69 4.14
C GLY A 114 -24.16 3.20 5.36
N TYR A 115 -23.50 3.96 6.24
CA TYR A 115 -24.13 4.58 7.40
C TYR A 115 -24.69 5.94 7.02
N VAL A 116 -26.01 6.03 6.96
CA VAL A 116 -26.73 7.29 6.86
C VAL A 116 -26.95 7.83 8.27
N PHE A 117 -26.45 9.03 8.57
CA PHE A 117 -26.62 9.70 9.88
C PHE A 117 -28.10 9.88 10.28
N SER A 118 -29.04 9.74 9.34
CA SER A 118 -30.47 9.90 9.55
C SER A 118 -31.10 8.89 10.51
N ALA A 119 -30.50 7.71 10.72
CA ALA A 119 -31.07 6.69 11.61
C ALA A 119 -31.00 7.04 13.12
N TYR A 120 -30.33 8.14 13.48
CA TYR A 120 -30.22 8.65 14.86
C TYR A 120 -30.74 10.07 15.03
N ALA A 121 -31.40 10.63 14.02
CA ALA A 121 -32.13 11.89 14.14
C ALA A 121 -33.56 11.60 14.60
N GLU A 122 -33.71 11.01 15.79
CA GLU A 122 -34.97 11.07 16.52
C GLU A 122 -35.10 12.50 17.05
N TRP A 123 -35.95 13.29 16.39
CA TRP A 123 -36.48 14.56 16.91
C TRP A 123 -37.81 14.27 17.60
#